data_AF-A0A7S0BEA3-F1
#
_entry.id   AF-A0A7S0BEA3-F1
#
_cell.length_a   1.000
_cell.length_b   1.000
_cell.length_c   1.000
_cell.angle_alpha   90.00
_cell.angle_beta   90.00
_cell.angle_gamma   90.00
#
_symmetry.space_group_name_H-M   'P 1'
#
loop_
_entity.id
_entity.type
_entity.pdbx_description
1 polymer ?
#
loop_
_entity_poly.entity_id
_entity_poly.type
_entity_poly.pdbx_seq_one_letter_code
_entity_poly.pdbx_strand_id
1 'polypeptide(L)'
;MESPAMTALAIMLGQTAMRLRRGQKEYENPWLTHINRLQMHVPLASYPSEDEAIRYDRFKSPNVVLLNSDSQWKFKLFDAPGVVTEFWSKDADRTDFKTIKVPSNWELQGYSYP
;
A
#
# COMPACT_ATOMS: atom_id res chain seq x y z
N MET A 1 -48.58 21.52 19.06
CA MET A 1 -48.84 20.07 19.01
C MET A 1 -48.14 19.59 17.76
N GLU A 2 -46.85 19.26 17.92
CA GLU A 2 -45.90 19.02 16.84
C GLU A 2 -46.37 17.84 15.97
N SER A 3 -46.39 18.05 14.64
CA SER A 3 -46.89 17.08 13.67
C SER A 3 -45.95 15.88 13.55
N PRO A 4 -46.44 14.62 13.67
CA PRO A 4 -45.62 13.41 13.59
C PRO A 4 -44.94 13.19 12.22
N ALA A 5 -45.35 13.95 11.19
CA ALA A 5 -44.75 13.87 9.85
C ALA A 5 -43.34 14.48 9.76
N MET A 6 -43.01 15.49 10.58
CA MET A 6 -41.68 16.12 10.56
C MET A 6 -40.60 15.27 11.23
N THR A 7 -40.96 14.46 12.24
CA THR A 7 -40.02 13.58 12.93
C THR A 7 -39.66 12.35 12.09
N ALA A 8 -40.60 11.85 11.26
CA ALA A 8 -40.35 10.71 10.38
C ALA A 8 -39.43 11.05 9.20
N LEU A 9 -39.48 12.28 8.68
CA LEU A 9 -38.65 12.71 7.54
C LEU A 9 -37.16 12.88 7.92
N ALA A 10 -36.87 13.27 9.17
CA ALA A 10 -35.50 13.38 9.68
C ALA A 10 -34.82 12.01 9.89
N ILE A 11 -35.59 10.96 10.19
CA ILE A 11 -35.06 9.61 10.39
C ILE A 11 -34.76 8.91 9.04
N MET A 12 -35.50 9.25 7.98
CA MET A 12 -35.30 8.65 6.64
C MET A 12 -34.12 9.25 5.85
N LEU A 13 -33.67 10.47 6.17
CA LEU A 13 -32.49 11.09 5.55
C LEU A 13 -31.17 10.71 6.24
N GLY A 14 -31.22 10.12 7.43
CA GLY A 14 -30.05 9.72 8.21
C GLY A 14 -29.50 8.33 7.87
N GLN A 15 -30.22 7.51 7.11
CA GLN A 15 -29.80 6.14 6.76
C GLN A 15 -29.22 5.98 5.35
N THR A 16 -29.09 7.06 4.57
CA THR A 16 -28.61 6.97 3.19
C THR A 16 -27.07 6.96 3.06
N ALA A 17 -26.33 7.37 4.10
CA ALA A 17 -24.86 7.47 4.03
C ALA A 17 -24.11 6.13 4.21
N MET A 18 -24.81 5.06 4.58
CA MET A 18 -24.19 3.74 4.77
C MET A 18 -24.90 2.66 3.95
N ARG A 19 -25.24 2.99 2.70
CA ARG A 19 -25.34 1.95 1.68
C ARG A 19 -23.91 1.51 1.38
N LEU A 20 -23.42 0.51 2.11
CA LEU A 20 -22.18 -0.20 1.80
C LEU A 20 -22.19 -0.52 0.30
N ARG A 21 -21.41 0.24 -0.49
CA ARG A 21 -21.15 -0.04 -1.89
C ARG A 21 -20.33 -1.33 -1.96
N ARG A 22 -21.01 -2.47 -1.91
CA ARG A 22 -20.44 -3.75 -2.39
C ARG A 22 -20.01 -3.52 -3.84
N GLY A 23 -18.70 -3.55 -4.10
CA GLY A 23 -18.13 -3.49 -5.46
C GLY A 23 -17.28 -2.27 -5.82
N GLN A 24 -17.02 -1.32 -4.91
CA GLN A 24 -15.94 -0.35 -5.17
C GLN A 24 -14.58 -0.95 -4.83
N LYS A 25 -13.62 -0.79 -5.75
CA LYS A 25 -12.23 -1.18 -5.51
C LYS A 25 -11.62 -0.29 -4.45
N GLU A 26 -10.73 -0.84 -3.63
CA GLU A 26 -10.16 -0.13 -2.49
C GLU A 26 -9.45 1.16 -2.90
N TYR A 27 -8.74 1.14 -4.03
CA TYR A 27 -8.02 2.30 -4.57
C TYR A 27 -8.94 3.40 -5.17
N GLU A 28 -10.24 3.16 -5.28
CA GLU A 28 -11.24 4.16 -5.73
C GLU A 28 -11.97 4.80 -4.53
N ASN A 29 -11.67 4.38 -3.29
CA ASN A 29 -12.32 4.87 -2.08
C ASN A 29 -11.46 5.92 -1.35
N PRO A 30 -11.81 7.21 -1.40
CA PRO A 30 -10.99 8.27 -0.78
C PRO A 30 -10.98 8.20 0.76
N TRP A 31 -11.92 7.49 1.38
CA TRP A 31 -11.98 7.32 2.82
C TRP A 31 -11.13 6.15 3.32
N LEU A 32 -10.70 5.26 2.42
CA LEU A 32 -9.86 4.13 2.73
C LEU A 32 -8.40 4.46 2.41
N THR A 33 -7.70 5.05 3.37
CA THR A 33 -6.31 5.50 3.18
C THR A 33 -5.27 4.40 3.42
N HIS A 34 -5.62 3.33 4.15
CA HIS A 34 -4.74 2.20 4.44
C HIS A 34 -5.54 1.00 4.99
N ILE A 35 -4.97 -0.20 4.85
CA ILE A 35 -5.43 -1.44 5.50
C ILE A 35 -4.22 -2.07 6.19
N ASN A 36 -4.37 -2.53 7.44
CA ASN A 36 -3.35 -3.26 8.20
C ASN A 36 -1.97 -2.56 8.34
N ARG A 37 -1.92 -1.24 8.20
CA ARG A 37 -0.70 -0.46 8.46
C ARG A 37 -0.54 -0.23 9.96
N LEU A 38 0.68 -0.38 10.47
CA LEU A 38 1.02 0.00 11.84
C LEU A 38 0.78 1.50 12.07
N GLN A 39 0.53 1.88 13.32
CA GLN A 39 0.39 3.28 13.71
C GLN A 39 1.70 4.04 13.44
N MET A 40 1.60 5.29 13.01
CA MET A 40 2.77 6.14 12.80
C MET A 40 3.54 6.31 14.10
N HIS A 41 4.87 6.22 14.02
CA HIS A 41 5.79 6.37 15.13
C HIS A 41 7.10 7.01 14.65
N VAL A 42 7.94 7.46 15.59
CA VAL A 42 9.30 7.94 15.31
C VAL A 42 10.15 6.82 14.69
N PRO A 43 11.20 7.10 13.90
CA PRO A 43 12.06 6.05 13.36
C PRO A 43 12.63 5.16 14.46
N LEU A 44 12.32 3.86 14.41
CA LEU A 44 12.83 2.85 15.33
C LEU A 44 13.79 1.93 14.58
N ALA A 45 14.86 1.50 15.26
CA ALA A 45 15.80 0.50 14.78
C ALA A 45 16.14 -0.44 15.92
N SER A 46 16.30 -1.73 15.61
CA SER A 46 16.71 -2.73 16.59
C SER A 46 18.24 -2.77 16.62
N TYR A 47 18.86 -2.15 17.62
CA TYR A 47 20.31 -2.22 17.83
C TYR A 47 20.64 -3.35 18.83
N PRO A 48 21.70 -4.14 18.60
CA PRO A 48 22.05 -5.25 19.48
C PRO A 48 22.78 -4.81 20.76
N SER A 49 23.28 -3.58 20.83
CA SER A 49 23.98 -3.01 21.99
C SER A 49 23.80 -1.49 22.10
N GLU A 50 24.13 -0.94 23.26
CA GLU A 50 24.15 0.50 23.51
C GLU A 50 25.16 1.22 22.62
N ASP A 51 26.37 0.67 22.45
CA ASP A 51 27.40 1.25 21.57
C ASP A 51 26.91 1.38 20.12
N GLU A 52 26.22 0.36 19.61
CA GLU A 52 25.60 0.40 18.27
C GLU A 52 24.47 1.43 18.21
N ALA A 53 23.66 1.55 19.26
CA ALA A 53 22.61 2.54 19.35
C ALA A 53 23.16 3.98 19.35
N ILE A 54 24.27 4.23 20.05
CA ILE A 54 24.96 5.52 20.09
C ILE A 54 25.54 5.88 18.71
N ARG A 55 26.09 4.89 17.98
CA ARG A 55 26.57 5.09 16.60
C ARG A 55 25.45 5.51 15.64
N TYR A 56 24.20 5.16 15.94
CA TYR A 56 22.99 5.57 15.22
C TYR A 56 22.98 5.22 13.71
N ASP A 57 23.68 4.15 13.33
CA ASP A 57 23.69 3.63 11.97
C ASP A 57 22.83 2.36 11.87
N ARG A 58 21.52 2.54 11.69
CA ARG A 58 20.57 1.41 11.64
C ARG A 58 20.87 0.38 10.55
N PHE A 59 21.58 0.75 9.49
CA PHE A 59 21.85 -0.13 8.37
C PHE A 59 23.01 -1.09 8.66
N LYS A 60 23.80 -0.82 9.70
CA LYS A 60 24.81 -1.75 10.22
C LYS A 60 24.24 -2.77 11.19
N SER A 61 23.02 -2.57 11.68
CA SER A 61 22.41 -3.53 12.60
C SER A 61 22.17 -4.87 11.90
N PRO A 62 22.52 -6.01 12.55
CA PRO A 62 22.22 -7.34 12.02
C PRO A 62 20.71 -7.64 11.96
N ASN A 63 19.89 -6.84 12.64
CA ASN A 63 18.43 -6.99 12.66
C ASN A 63 17.73 -6.20 11.54
N VAL A 64 18.50 -5.57 10.64
CA VAL A 64 17.98 -4.80 9.51
C VAL A 64 18.50 -5.40 8.21
N VAL A 65 17.58 -5.75 7.31
CA VAL A 65 17.91 -6.23 5.97
C VAL A 65 17.50 -5.18 4.95
N LEU A 66 18.46 -4.66 4.18
CA LEU A 66 18.19 -3.79 3.05
C LEU A 66 17.71 -4.61 1.86
N LEU A 67 16.55 -4.25 1.31
CA LEU A 67 15.99 -4.86 0.09
C LEU A 67 16.18 -3.96 -1.15
N ASN A 68 16.87 -2.83 -0.99
CA ASN A 68 17.39 -2.03 -2.10
C ASN A 68 18.53 -2.83 -2.73
N SER A 69 18.54 -2.94 -4.04
CA SER A 69 19.17 -4.12 -4.62
C SER A 69 20.25 -3.80 -5.65
N ASP A 70 21.45 -4.30 -5.39
CA ASP A 70 22.32 -4.88 -6.41
C ASP A 70 21.66 -6.12 -7.08
N SER A 71 20.66 -6.73 -6.42
CA SER A 71 19.79 -7.82 -6.91
C SER A 71 18.42 -7.33 -7.40
N GLN A 72 18.45 -6.51 -8.43
CA GLN A 72 17.43 -6.30 -9.46
C GLN A 72 16.05 -7.04 -9.23
N TRP A 73 14.97 -6.31 -8.92
CA TRP A 73 13.62 -6.82 -8.63
C TRP A 73 12.87 -7.28 -9.88
N LYS A 74 12.04 -8.33 -9.81
CA LYS A 74 11.16 -8.72 -10.93
C LYS A 74 9.99 -7.76 -11.09
N PHE A 75 9.79 -7.26 -12.30
CA PHE A 75 8.84 -6.20 -12.62
C PHE A 75 8.20 -6.37 -13.99
N LYS A 76 6.91 -6.04 -14.06
CA LYS A 76 6.12 -5.98 -15.29
C LYS A 76 5.09 -4.87 -15.17
N LEU A 77 5.03 -4.00 -16.19
CA LEU A 77 4.00 -2.96 -16.31
C LEU A 77 2.80 -3.51 -17.10
N PHE A 78 1.60 -3.19 -16.66
CA PHE A 78 0.34 -3.54 -17.31
C PHE A 78 -0.46 -2.26 -17.58
N ASP A 79 -1.25 -2.24 -18.66
CA ASP A 79 -2.05 -1.06 -19.04
C ASP A 79 -3.20 -0.76 -18.07
N ALA A 80 -3.70 -1.79 -17.36
CA ALA A 80 -4.76 -1.65 -16.38
C ALA A 80 -4.70 -2.75 -15.30
N PRO A 81 -5.21 -2.51 -14.08
CA PRO A 81 -5.25 -3.53 -13.03
C PRO A 81 -6.09 -4.77 -13.39
N GLY A 82 -7.11 -4.62 -14.24
CA GLY A 82 -8.01 -5.72 -14.62
C GLY A 82 -7.39 -6.78 -15.53
N VAL A 83 -6.24 -6.51 -16.15
CA VAL A 83 -5.53 -7.47 -17.01
C VAL A 83 -4.38 -8.20 -16.28
N VAL A 84 -4.20 -7.91 -15.00
CA VAL A 84 -3.14 -8.51 -14.18
C VAL A 84 -3.52 -9.94 -13.84
N THR A 85 -2.67 -10.90 -14.24
CA THR A 85 -2.80 -12.31 -13.86
C THR A 85 -2.32 -12.53 -12.43
N GLU A 86 -2.69 -13.65 -11.81
CA GLU A 86 -2.27 -14.01 -10.45
C GLU A 86 -0.74 -14.24 -10.36
N PHE A 87 0.00 -13.15 -10.15
CA PHE A 87 1.47 -13.16 -10.09
C PHE A 87 2.02 -13.24 -8.66
N TRP A 88 1.18 -13.17 -7.63
CA TRP A 88 1.59 -13.15 -6.22
C TRP A 88 1.70 -14.56 -5.61
N SER A 89 1.06 -15.57 -6.20
CA SER A 89 1.18 -16.96 -5.75
C SER A 89 2.62 -17.45 -5.86
N LYS A 90 3.08 -18.28 -4.92
CA LYS A 90 4.47 -18.80 -4.90
C LYS A 90 4.82 -19.48 -6.22
N ASP A 91 3.87 -20.21 -6.79
CA ASP A 91 4.05 -21.03 -7.99
C ASP A 91 3.70 -20.29 -9.29
N ALA A 92 3.43 -18.99 -9.23
CA ALA A 92 3.11 -18.21 -10.42
C ALA A 92 4.33 -18.10 -11.37
N ASP A 93 4.07 -18.33 -12.66
CA ASP A 93 5.06 -18.08 -13.71
C ASP A 93 5.34 -16.58 -13.83
N ARG A 94 6.62 -16.22 -13.82
CA ARG A 94 7.14 -14.85 -13.93
C ARG A 94 8.29 -14.78 -14.94
N THR A 95 8.38 -15.75 -15.83
CA THR A 95 9.43 -15.83 -16.85
C THR A 95 9.45 -14.60 -17.76
N ASP A 96 8.31 -13.97 -17.99
CA ASP A 96 8.15 -12.75 -18.78
C ASP A 96 8.40 -11.44 -17.98
N PHE A 97 8.63 -11.53 -16.67
CA PHE A 97 8.97 -10.37 -15.85
C PHE A 97 10.42 -9.96 -16.10
N LYS A 98 10.57 -8.70 -16.48
CA LYS A 98 11.87 -8.04 -16.57
C LYS A 98 12.37 -7.72 -15.17
N THR A 99 13.54 -7.11 -15.13
CA THR A 99 14.18 -6.77 -13.87
C THR A 99 14.33 -5.26 -13.76
N ILE A 100 14.08 -4.68 -12.59
CA ILE A 100 14.06 -3.23 -12.33
C ILE A 100 14.94 -2.87 -11.12
N LYS A 101 15.55 -1.67 -11.15
CA LYS A 101 16.30 -1.14 -10.01
C LYS A 101 15.35 -0.46 -9.02
N VAL A 102 15.59 -0.71 -7.73
CA VAL A 102 14.85 -0.09 -6.61
C VAL A 102 15.85 0.50 -5.61
N PRO A 103 15.67 1.76 -5.16
CA PRO A 103 14.56 2.67 -5.49
C PRO A 103 14.80 3.46 -6.78
N SER A 104 13.76 3.61 -7.62
CA SER A 104 13.71 4.53 -8.76
C SER A 104 12.27 4.59 -9.30
N ASN A 105 11.91 5.69 -9.95
CA ASN A 105 10.70 5.75 -10.77
C ASN A 105 10.84 4.82 -12.00
N TRP A 106 9.75 4.23 -12.47
CA TRP A 106 9.80 3.27 -13.59
C TRP A 106 9.96 3.97 -14.94
N GLU A 107 9.50 5.22 -15.07
CA GLU A 107 9.60 6.02 -16.30
C GLU A 107 11.05 6.26 -16.70
N LEU A 108 11.90 6.53 -15.70
CA LEU A 108 13.35 6.68 -15.87
C LEU A 108 14.07 5.37 -16.21
N GLN A 109 13.36 4.24 -16.17
CA GLN A 109 13.88 2.92 -16.51
C GLN A 109 13.26 2.36 -17.81
N GLY A 110 12.61 3.22 -18.61
CA GLY A 110 12.11 2.87 -19.94
C GLY A 110 10.71 2.27 -19.96
N TYR A 111 9.92 2.49 -18.92
CA TYR A 111 8.52 2.06 -18.87
C TYR A 111 7.59 3.27 -18.99
N SER A 112 6.64 3.23 -19.92
CA SER A 112 5.69 4.34 -20.15
C SER A 112 6.40 5.67 -20.48
N TYR A 113 5.80 6.79 -20.09
CA TYR A 113 6.24 8.16 -20.31
C TYR A 113 6.28 8.91 -18.97
N PRO A 114 7.24 9.83 -18.75
CA PRO A 114 7.32 10.69 -17.57
C PRO A 114 6.18 11.69 -17.47
#